data_AF-A0A9W6J690-F1
#
_entry.id   AF-A0A9W6J690-F1
#
_cell.length_a   1.000
_cell.length_b   1.000
_cell.length_c   1.000
_cell.angle_alpha   90.00
_cell.angle_beta   90.00
_cell.angle_gamma   90.00
#
_symmetry.space_group_name_H-M   'P 1'
#
loop_
_entity.id
_entity.type
_entity.pdbx_description
1 polymer ?
#
loop_
_entity_poly.entity_id
_entity_poly.type
_entity_poly.pdbx_seq_one_letter_code
_entity_poly.pdbx_strand_id
1 'polypeptide(L)' 'MSHSAAAERQRRYRARAKRHTAVLQVAVDLGPLADALVSEGLLGEWDAEDRARIAEALAKLVTLWVKRYA' A
#
# COMPACT_ATOMS: atom_id res chain seq x y z
N MET A 1 -18.53 15.34 15.84
CA MET A 1 -17.48 14.88 14.90
C MET A 1 -16.53 13.94 15.63
N SER A 2 -16.13 12.84 14.98
CA SER A 2 -15.57 11.60 15.56
C SER A 2 -14.32 11.79 16.46
N HIS A 3 -14.49 11.63 17.77
CA HIS A 3 -13.39 11.38 18.73
C HIS A 3 -12.69 10.02 18.48
N SER A 4 -13.36 9.09 17.79
CA SER A 4 -12.85 7.74 17.52
C SER A 4 -11.71 7.71 16.50
N ALA A 5 -11.72 8.59 15.49
CA ALA A 5 -10.70 8.61 14.44
C ALA A 5 -9.33 9.08 14.95
N ALA A 6 -9.32 10.03 15.90
CA ALA A 6 -8.09 10.53 16.52
C ALA A 6 -7.48 9.49 17.47
N ALA A 7 -8.31 8.84 18.30
CA ALA A 7 -7.88 7.79 19.21
C ALA A 7 -7.31 6.56 18.46
N GLU A 8 -7.94 6.16 17.36
CA GLU A 8 -7.48 5.05 16.53
C GLU A 8 -6.17 5.39 15.79
N ARG A 9 -6.00 6.63 15.33
CA ARG A 9 -4.71 7.12 14.79
C ARG A 9 -3.59 7.04 15.81
N GLN A 10 -3.86 7.49 17.04
CA GLN A 10 -2.87 7.46 18.14
C GLN A 10 -2.49 6.03 18.53
N ARG A 11 -3.47 5.12 18.57
CA ARG A 11 -3.26 3.69 18.85
C ARG A 11 -2.38 3.04 17.78
N ARG A 12 -2.66 3.29 16.50
CA ARG A 12 -1.82 2.78 15.39
C ARG A 12 -0.41 3.36 15.43
N TYR A 13 -0.27 4.64 15.76
CA TYR A 13 1.03 5.29 15.93
C TYR A 13 1.86 4.64 17.04
N ARG A 14 1.29 4.41 18.22
CA ARG A 14 1.98 3.75 19.34
C ARG A 14 2.35 2.30 19.05
N ALA A 15 1.49 1.55 18.36
CA ALA A 15 1.80 0.17 17.94
C ALA A 15 2.96 0.11 16.95
N ARG A 16 3.07 1.12 16.06
CA ARG A 16 4.17 1.25 15.11
C ARG A 16 5.47 1.66 15.79
N ALA A 17 5.46 2.52 16.80
CA ALA A 17 6.67 2.94 17.51
C ALA A 17 7.43 1.80 18.23
N LYS A 18 6.78 0.66 18.49
CA LYS A 18 7.38 -0.53 19.15
C LYS A 18 8.09 -1.50 18.21
N ARG A 19 7.93 -1.33 16.89
CA ARG A 19 8.64 -2.07 15.84
C ARG A 19 9.35 -0.98 15.02
N HIS A 20 10.51 -1.18 14.42
CA HIS A 20 11.18 -0.10 13.67
C HIS A 20 10.47 0.20 12.33
N THR A 21 9.17 0.50 12.36
CA THR A 21 8.29 0.68 11.22
C THR A 21 8.14 2.17 10.97
N ALA A 22 8.91 2.69 10.02
CA ALA A 22 8.70 4.02 9.47
C ALA A 22 7.49 4.01 8.53
N VAL A 23 6.69 5.09 8.56
CA VAL A 23 5.60 5.32 7.59
C VAL A 23 6.08 6.39 6.64
N LEU A 24 6.26 6.04 5.37
CA LEU A 24 6.60 6.98 4.31
C LEU A 24 5.32 7.34 3.55
N GLN A 25 5.09 8.64 3.35
CA GLN A 25 4.09 9.12 2.40
C GLN A 25 4.78 9.30 1.06
N VAL A 26 4.33 8.56 0.05
CA VAL A 26 4.88 8.62 -1.32
C VAL A 26 3.76 8.97 -2.27
N ALA A 27 3.99 9.97 -3.11
CA ALA A 27 3.15 10.25 -4.26
C ALA A 27 3.67 9.43 -5.44
N VAL A 28 2.76 8.75 -6.12
CA VAL A 28 3.05 7.90 -7.28
C VAL A 28 2.06 8.21 -8.39
N ASP A 29 2.56 8.20 -9.62
CA ASP A 29 1.72 8.21 -10.81
C ASP A 29 1.09 6.82 -10.98
N LEU A 30 -0.23 6.79 -11.16
CA LEU A 30 -0.98 5.55 -11.27
C LEU A 30 -0.81 4.88 -12.64
N GLY A 31 -0.57 5.63 -13.71
CA GLY A 31 -0.42 5.04 -15.06
C GLY A 31 0.80 4.13 -15.14
N PRO A 32 2.02 4.65 -14.95
CA PRO A 32 3.24 3.85 -14.96
C PRO A 32 3.24 2.75 -13.88
N LEU A 33 2.58 3.00 -12.74
CA LEU A 33 2.43 1.99 -11.69
C LEU A 33 1.54 0.83 -12.13
N ALA A 34 0.39 1.12 -12.75
CA ALA A 34 -0.50 0.10 -13.28
C ALA A 34 0.20 -0.73 -14.36
N ASP A 35 0.91 -0.09 -15.28
CA ASP A 35 1.69 -0.76 -16.34
C ASP A 35 2.71 -1.74 -15.74
N ALA A 36 3.47 -1.30 -14.72
CA ALA A 36 4.44 -2.15 -14.04
C ALA A 36 3.76 -3.33 -13.32
N LEU A 37 2.61 -3.12 -12.70
CA LEU A 37 1.88 -4.18 -12.00
C LEU A 37 1.27 -5.21 -12.98
N VAL A 38 0.86 -4.76 -14.17
CA VAL A 38 0.42 -5.64 -15.26
C VAL A 38 1.59 -6.45 -15.79
N SER A 39 2.76 -5.82 -16.04
CA SER A 39 3.94 -6.52 -16.56
C SER A 39 4.45 -7.60 -15.60
N GLU A 40 4.29 -7.40 -14.29
CA GLU A 40 4.63 -8.38 -13.25
C GLU A 40 3.53 -9.43 -13.02
N GLY A 41 2.42 -9.36 -13.76
CA GLY A 41 1.28 -10.29 -13.65
C GLY A 41 0.49 -10.15 -12.34
N LEU A 42 0.63 -9.01 -11.64
CA LEU A 42 -0.02 -8.74 -10.35
C LEU A 42 -1.36 -8.00 -10.50
N LEU A 43 -1.59 -7.39 -11.66
CA LEU A 43 -2.81 -6.68 -12.04
C LEU A 43 -3.27 -7.15 -13.42
N GLY A 44 -4.58 -7.29 -13.64
CA GLY A 44 -5.12 -7.57 -14.97
C GLY A 44 -5.15 -6.31 -15.83
N GLU A 45 -4.94 -6.45 -17.14
CA GLU A 45 -4.95 -5.32 -18.10
C GLU A 45 -6.25 -4.49 -18.00
N TRP A 46 -7.39 -5.16 -17.83
CA TRP A 46 -8.71 -4.53 -17.70
C TRP A 46 -8.91 -3.76 -16.39
N ASP A 47 -8.07 -4.01 -15.39
CA ASP A 47 -8.13 -3.37 -14.07
C ASP A 47 -7.15 -2.18 -13.97
N ALA A 48 -6.41 -1.86 -15.03
CA ALA A 48 -5.34 -0.86 -15.03
C ALA A 48 -5.81 0.59 -14.80
N GLU A 49 -7.12 0.85 -14.87
CA GLU A 49 -7.72 2.16 -14.56
C GLU A 49 -8.43 2.16 -13.19
N ASP A 50 -8.64 0.99 -12.58
CA ASP A 50 -9.29 0.89 -11.27
C ASP A 50 -8.27 1.12 -10.15
N ARG A 51 -8.34 2.32 -9.57
CA ARG A 51 -7.49 2.74 -8.45
C ARG A 51 -7.52 1.78 -7.26
N ALA A 52 -8.66 1.16 -6.95
CA ALA A 52 -8.75 0.21 -5.85
C ALA A 52 -7.96 -1.06 -6.18
N ARG A 53 -8.06 -1.55 -7.42
CA ARG A 53 -7.32 -2.72 -7.91
C ARG A 53 -5.82 -2.48 -7.97
N ILE A 54 -5.39 -1.31 -8.45
CA ILE A 54 -3.98 -0.90 -8.43
C ILE A 54 -3.44 -0.89 -6.99
N ALA A 55 -4.19 -0.34 -6.04
CA ALA A 55 -3.78 -0.30 -4.64
C ALA A 55 -3.69 -1.71 -4.01
N GLU A 56 -4.65 -2.60 -4.32
CA GLU A 56 -4.61 -4.00 -3.89
C GLU A 56 -3.39 -4.75 -4.47
N ALA A 57 -3.11 -4.57 -5.76
CA ALA A 57 -1.96 -5.17 -6.43
C ALA A 57 -0.62 -4.66 -5.86
N LEU A 58 -0.50 -3.35 -5.61
CA LEU A 58 0.67 -2.78 -4.95
C LEU A 58 0.87 -3.34 -3.53
N ALA A 59 -0.21 -3.49 -2.75
CA ALA A 59 -0.11 -4.09 -1.42
C ALA A 59 0.38 -5.55 -1.46
N LYS A 60 -0.05 -6.32 -2.47
CA LYS A 60 0.47 -7.67 -2.72
C LYS A 60 1.95 -7.64 -3.07
N LEU A 61 2.39 -6.76 -3.97
CA LEU A 61 3.79 -6.59 -4.34
C LEU A 61 4.67 -6.31 -3.12
N VAL A 62 4.29 -5.34 -2.28
CA VAL A 62 5.03 -5.02 -1.05
C VAL A 62 5.10 -6.23 -0.11
N THR A 63 4.01 -6.99 0.02
CA THR A 63 3.99 -8.21 0.85
C THR A 63 4.94 -9.27 0.32
N LEU A 64 4.99 -9.48 -1.00
CA LEU A 64 5.92 -10.42 -1.65
C LEU A 64 7.37 -9.97 -1.47
N TRP A 65 7.62 -8.67 -1.64
CA TRP A 65 8.95 -8.09 -1.45
C TRP A 65 9.44 -8.28 -0.01
N VAL A 66 8.61 -7.98 0.99
CA VAL A 66 8.93 -8.22 2.40
C VAL A 66 9.24 -9.71 2.64
N LYS A 67 8.42 -10.63 2.12
CA LYS A 67 8.68 -12.08 2.28
C LYS A 67 9.99 -12.56 1.66
N ARG A 68 10.47 -11.90 0.60
CA ARG A 68 11.68 -12.30 -0.11
C ARG A 68 12.96 -11.72 0.50
N TYR A 69 12.88 -10.54 1.11
CA TYR A 69 14.05 -9.77 1.54
C TYR A 69 14.11 -9.44 3.04
N ALA A 70 13.06 -9.75 3.82
CA ALA A 70 13.06 -9.66 5.28
C ALA A 70 13.25 -11.04 5.91
#